data_AF-K8GT56-F1
#
_entry.id   AF-K8GT56-F1
#
_cell.length_a   1.000
_cell.length_b   1.000
_cell.length_c   1.000
_cell.angle_alpha   90.00
_cell.angle_beta   90.00
_cell.angle_gamma   90.00
#
_symmetry.space_group_name_H-M   'P 1'
#
loop_
_entity.id
_entity.type
_entity.pdbx_description
1 polymer ?
#
loop_
_entity_poly.entity_id
_entity_poly.type
_entity_poly.pdbx_seq_one_letter_code
_entity_poly.pdbx_strand_id
1 'polypeptide(L)'
;MNEDYLPLACLNAWEYCPRRFYLEYVLGEWADNEHTVLGNHLHRNINEATILQEGDTRIYQQQWVWSDRLLVSGVIDAVEECNGSLIPVEYKKGKMGKYLNDHFQLCAAGLCLEERTGQQIAYGEIFYHANRRRERVLLTAQLRQATEEAIAAAQLAVTQPIPAPIDHRKKCMACSLRGICLPEEVRVLRGGGSEGRPANLIWE
;
A
#
# COMPACT_ATOMS: atom_id res chain seq x y z
N MET A 1 -15.56 8.77 7.51
CA MET A 1 -14.65 8.69 6.34
C MET A 1 -15.40 9.34 5.19
N ASN A 2 -14.78 10.30 4.50
CA ASN A 2 -15.41 10.93 3.35
C ASN A 2 -15.39 9.90 2.21
N GLU A 3 -16.54 9.58 1.63
CA GLU A 3 -16.69 8.47 0.64
C GLU A 3 -15.84 8.69 -0.63
N ASP A 4 -15.33 9.91 -0.83
CA ASP A 4 -14.54 10.31 -2.01
C ASP A 4 -13.03 10.06 -1.88
N TYR A 5 -12.51 9.69 -0.71
CA TYR A 5 -11.06 9.62 -0.46
C TYR A 5 -10.54 8.19 -0.51
N LEU A 6 -9.55 7.96 -1.36
CA LEU A 6 -8.87 6.68 -1.43
C LEU A 6 -7.92 6.52 -0.21
N PRO A 7 -7.96 5.39 0.53
CA PRO A 7 -7.04 5.16 1.63
C PRO A 7 -5.59 5.03 1.15
N LEU A 8 -4.65 5.69 1.84
CA LEU A 8 -3.21 5.62 1.51
C LEU A 8 -2.69 4.17 1.46
N ALA A 9 -3.16 3.32 2.39
CA ALA A 9 -2.77 1.92 2.47
C ALA A 9 -3.10 1.13 1.19
N CYS A 10 -4.12 1.54 0.43
CA CYS A 10 -4.51 0.86 -0.80
C CYS A 10 -3.49 1.04 -1.93
N LEU A 11 -2.65 2.09 -1.90
CA LEU A 11 -1.57 2.28 -2.87
C LEU A 11 -0.54 1.15 -2.82
N ASN A 12 -0.33 0.57 -1.64
CA ASN A 12 0.52 -0.60 -1.49
C ASN A 12 0.00 -1.78 -2.33
N ALA A 13 -1.30 -2.03 -2.25
CA ALA A 13 -1.97 -3.10 -2.98
C ALA A 13 -2.00 -2.81 -4.48
N TRP A 14 -2.27 -1.55 -4.85
CA TRP A 14 -2.31 -1.09 -6.25
C TRP A 14 -0.98 -1.34 -6.97
N GLU A 15 0.11 -0.85 -6.40
CA GLU A 15 1.46 -1.02 -6.95
C GLU A 15 1.94 -2.48 -6.92
N TYR A 16 1.45 -3.27 -5.97
CA TYR A 16 1.70 -4.70 -5.99
C TYR A 16 1.02 -5.38 -7.19
N CYS A 17 -0.30 -5.15 -7.33
CA CYS A 17 -1.15 -5.71 -8.37
C CYS A 17 -2.54 -4.99 -8.39
N PRO A 18 -2.97 -4.39 -9.53
CA PRO A 18 -4.28 -3.75 -9.64
C PRO A 18 -5.47 -4.67 -9.30
N ARG A 19 -5.36 -5.97 -9.64
CA ARG A 19 -6.39 -6.96 -9.27
C ARG A 19 -6.43 -7.21 -7.76
N ARG A 20 -5.28 -7.16 -7.07
CA ARG A 20 -5.22 -7.29 -5.61
C ARG A 20 -5.88 -6.08 -4.95
N PHE A 21 -5.56 -4.87 -5.39
CA PHE A 21 -6.25 -3.65 -4.97
C PHE A 21 -7.77 -3.78 -5.11
N TYR A 22 -8.26 -4.24 -6.28
CA TYR A 22 -9.68 -4.38 -6.51
C TYR A 22 -10.33 -5.37 -5.54
N LEU A 23 -9.69 -6.51 -5.29
CA LEU A 23 -10.18 -7.49 -4.32
C LEU A 23 -10.21 -6.90 -2.89
N GLU A 24 -9.12 -6.29 -2.43
CA GLU A 24 -9.02 -5.76 -1.05
C GLU A 24 -9.92 -4.54 -0.80
N TYR A 25 -9.92 -3.57 -1.71
CA TYR A 25 -10.59 -2.29 -1.51
C TYR A 25 -12.02 -2.27 -2.04
N VAL A 26 -12.25 -2.74 -3.27
CA VAL A 26 -13.56 -2.65 -3.92
C VAL A 26 -14.49 -3.76 -3.46
N LEU A 27 -13.97 -4.99 -3.32
CA LEU A 27 -14.77 -6.15 -2.90
C LEU A 27 -14.68 -6.44 -1.39
N GLY A 28 -13.76 -5.80 -0.67
CA GLY A 28 -13.58 -6.03 0.76
C GLY A 28 -13.04 -7.43 1.10
N GLU A 29 -12.31 -8.06 0.18
CA GLU A 29 -11.76 -9.39 0.34
C GLU A 29 -10.42 -9.35 1.07
N TRP A 30 -10.30 -10.15 2.13
CA TRP A 30 -9.07 -10.27 2.92
C TRP A 30 -8.75 -11.73 3.18
N ALA A 31 -7.47 -12.08 3.04
CA ALA A 31 -6.96 -13.35 3.50
C ALA A 31 -5.83 -13.10 4.50
N ASP A 32 -5.92 -13.77 5.65
CA ASP A 32 -4.86 -13.76 6.62
C ASP A 32 -3.59 -14.40 6.02
N ASN A 33 -2.50 -13.67 6.04
CA ASN A 33 -1.16 -14.25 5.98
C ASN A 33 -0.45 -13.95 7.32
N GLU A 34 0.72 -14.56 7.55
CA GLU A 34 1.52 -14.31 8.76
C GLU A 34 1.87 -12.81 8.96
N HIS A 35 1.79 -11.99 7.90
CA HIS A 35 2.04 -10.54 7.94
C HIS A 35 0.79 -9.70 8.32
N THR A 36 -0.42 -10.12 7.94
CA THR A 36 -1.67 -9.35 8.10
C THR A 36 -2.27 -9.50 9.50
N VAL A 37 -2.23 -10.70 10.11
CA VAL A 37 -2.74 -10.94 11.47
C VAL A 37 -2.01 -10.05 12.50
N LEU A 38 -0.70 -9.84 12.30
CA LEU A 38 0.09 -8.95 13.14
C LEU A 38 -0.10 -7.47 12.77
N GLY A 39 -0.32 -7.11 11.51
CA GLY A 39 -0.65 -5.73 11.10
C GLY A 39 -1.88 -5.21 11.84
N ASN A 40 -2.94 -6.03 11.87
CA ASN A 40 -4.17 -5.73 12.61
C ASN A 40 -3.98 -5.67 14.14
N HIS A 41 -2.94 -6.29 14.70
CA HIS A 41 -2.66 -6.21 16.13
C HIS A 41 -1.86 -4.96 16.53
N LEU A 42 -1.00 -4.45 15.62
CA LEU A 42 -0.39 -3.13 15.81
C LEU A 42 -1.40 -2.00 15.54
N HIS A 43 -2.38 -2.24 14.67
CA HIS A 43 -3.46 -1.27 14.40
C HIS A 43 -4.59 -1.23 15.43
N ARG A 44 -4.74 -2.27 16.26
CA ARG A 44 -5.77 -2.31 17.32
C ARG A 44 -5.50 -1.37 18.50
N ASN A 45 -4.29 -0.82 18.62
CA ASN A 45 -3.92 0.17 19.62
C ASN A 45 -3.78 1.59 19.05
N ILE A 46 -4.18 1.83 17.79
CA ILE A 46 -4.14 3.13 17.10
C ILE A 46 -5.37 3.96 17.49
N ASN A 47 -5.48 4.38 18.75
CA ASN A 47 -6.52 5.36 19.13
C ASN A 47 -5.99 6.50 20.00
N GLU A 48 -4.69 6.57 20.26
CA GLU A 48 -4.10 7.67 21.02
C GLU A 48 -2.90 8.22 20.28
N ALA A 49 -3.13 9.32 19.54
CA ALA A 49 -2.06 10.13 18.99
C ALA A 49 -1.13 10.52 20.15
N THR A 50 0.09 9.98 20.12
CA THR A 50 1.10 10.18 21.17
C THR A 50 2.22 11.04 20.61
N ILE A 51 2.66 12.01 21.40
CA ILE A 51 3.83 12.83 21.10
C ILE A 51 4.97 12.32 21.97
N LEU A 52 6.04 11.84 21.35
CA LEU A 52 7.27 11.44 22.00
C LEU A 52 8.38 12.46 21.73
N GLN A 53 9.31 12.59 22.66
CA GLN A 53 10.51 13.41 22.51
C GLN A 53 11.74 12.50 22.64
N GLU A 54 12.54 12.42 21.59
CA GLU A 54 13.81 11.67 21.56
C GLU A 54 14.96 12.61 21.21
N GLY A 55 15.70 13.08 22.21
CA GLY A 55 16.70 14.13 22.02
C GLY A 55 16.06 15.39 21.45
N ASP A 56 16.55 15.86 20.30
CA ASP A 56 16.02 17.04 19.59
C ASP A 56 14.88 16.70 18.61
N THR A 57 14.49 15.43 18.50
CA THR A 57 13.44 14.98 17.58
C THR A 57 12.12 14.81 18.31
N ARG A 58 11.07 15.47 17.80
CA ARG A 58 9.67 15.20 18.20
C ARG A 58 9.07 14.15 17.29
N ILE A 59 8.35 13.18 17.86
CA ILE A 59 7.73 12.11 17.10
C ILE A 59 6.23 12.15 17.35
N TYR A 60 5.48 12.48 16.31
CA TYR A 60 4.02 12.46 16.30
C TYR A 60 3.57 11.11 15.75
N GLN A 61 3.04 10.24 16.61
CA GLN A 61 2.62 8.90 16.18
C GLN A 61 1.16 8.91 15.71
N GLN A 62 0.84 8.06 14.73
CA GLN A 62 -0.53 7.80 14.29
C GLN A 62 -1.26 9.05 13.81
N GLN A 63 -0.61 9.80 12.91
CA GLN A 63 -1.13 11.07 12.42
C GLN A 63 -2.08 10.87 11.24
N TRP A 64 -3.28 11.41 11.34
CA TRP A 64 -4.22 11.47 10.21
C TRP A 64 -3.77 12.54 9.21
N VAL A 65 -3.61 12.15 7.95
CA VAL A 65 -3.23 13.04 6.85
C VAL A 65 -4.17 12.85 5.67
N TRP A 66 -4.34 13.90 4.88
CA TRP A 66 -5.16 13.85 3.68
C TRP A 66 -4.72 14.89 2.65
N SER A 67 -5.05 14.66 1.38
CA SER A 67 -4.88 15.60 0.28
C SER A 67 -6.24 15.77 -0.40
N ASP A 68 -6.75 17.00 -0.43
CA ASP A 68 -8.00 17.36 -1.11
C ASP A 68 -7.77 17.39 -2.62
N ARG A 69 -6.56 17.77 -3.05
CA ARG A 69 -6.17 17.77 -4.46
C ARG A 69 -6.14 16.36 -5.06
N LEU A 70 -5.60 15.40 -4.32
CA LEU A 70 -5.42 14.02 -4.79
C LEU A 70 -6.55 13.09 -4.32
N LEU A 71 -7.45 13.56 -3.44
CA LEU A 71 -8.52 12.77 -2.83
C LEU A 71 -8.00 11.47 -2.20
N VAL A 72 -6.96 11.59 -1.37
CA VAL A 72 -6.39 10.48 -0.60
C VAL A 72 -6.31 10.83 0.88
N SER A 73 -6.49 9.83 1.74
CA SER A 73 -6.38 10.03 3.20
C SER A 73 -5.92 8.77 3.92
N GLY A 74 -5.41 8.91 5.12
CA GLY A 74 -5.03 7.78 5.94
C GLY A 74 -4.23 8.17 7.17
N VAL A 75 -3.79 7.15 7.90
CA VAL A 75 -2.92 7.32 9.06
C VAL A 75 -1.48 7.03 8.66
N ILE A 76 -0.56 7.92 9.00
CA ILE A 76 0.88 7.68 8.95
C ILE A 76 1.33 7.16 10.33
N ASP A 77 2.17 6.13 10.36
CA ASP A 77 2.67 5.55 11.60
C ASP A 77 3.37 6.56 12.50
N ALA A 78 4.25 7.38 11.92
CA ALA A 78 4.86 8.50 12.62
C ALA A 78 5.25 9.65 11.68
N VAL A 79 5.30 10.86 12.23
CA VAL A 79 5.95 12.02 11.62
C VAL A 79 7.01 12.50 12.61
N GLU A 80 8.27 12.47 12.18
CA GLU A 80 9.38 13.00 12.97
C GLU A 80 9.62 14.46 12.58
N GLU A 81 9.72 15.32 13.58
CA GLU A 81 10.09 16.73 13.42
C GLU A 81 11.48 16.93 14.02
N CYS A 82 12.45 17.26 13.16
CA CYS A 82 13.83 17.53 13.55
C CYS A 82 14.27 18.85 12.92
N ASN A 83 14.68 19.82 13.74
CA ASN A 83 15.09 21.16 13.28
C ASN A 83 14.07 21.82 12.32
N GLY A 84 12.78 21.65 12.61
CA GLY A 84 11.68 22.18 11.79
C GLY A 84 11.43 21.45 10.47
N SER A 85 12.16 20.36 10.17
CA SER A 85 11.89 19.49 9.02
C SER A 85 10.99 18.33 9.44
N LEU A 86 9.91 18.11 8.69
CA LEU A 86 9.01 16.97 8.87
C LEU A 86 9.48 15.78 8.03
N ILE A 87 9.53 14.61 8.64
CA ILE A 87 9.94 13.35 8.03
C ILE A 87 8.84 12.31 8.30
N PRO A 88 8.02 11.95 7.31
CA PRO A 88 7.07 10.85 7.46
C PRO A 88 7.83 9.53 7.60
N VAL A 89 7.37 8.68 8.52
CA VAL A 89 7.95 7.37 8.79
C VAL A 89 6.88 6.29 8.73
N GLU A 90 7.14 5.26 7.93
CA GLU A 90 6.31 4.06 7.80
C GLU A 90 6.98 2.88 8.52
N TYR A 91 6.24 2.14 9.34
CA TYR A 91 6.77 1.01 10.10
C TYR A 91 6.43 -0.33 9.43
N LYS A 92 7.46 -1.13 9.15
CA LYS A 92 7.33 -2.47 8.58
C LYS A 92 7.84 -3.52 9.55
N LYS A 93 7.06 -4.59 9.75
CA LYS A 93 7.48 -5.72 10.60
C LYS A 93 8.52 -6.60 9.93
N GLY A 94 8.43 -6.74 8.61
CA GLY A 94 9.25 -7.64 7.82
C GLY A 94 10.73 -7.23 7.76
N LYS A 95 11.55 -8.11 7.17
CA LYS A 95 12.92 -7.73 6.78
C LYS A 95 12.85 -6.76 5.59
N MET A 96 13.82 -5.86 5.54
CA MET A 96 14.03 -4.99 4.38
C MET A 96 14.04 -5.81 3.08
N GLY A 97 13.18 -5.42 2.14
CA GLY A 97 13.05 -6.02 0.83
C GLY A 97 12.95 -4.93 -0.24
N LYS A 98 13.08 -5.30 -1.51
CA LYS A 98 12.95 -4.37 -2.64
C LYS A 98 11.47 -4.17 -2.99
N TYR A 99 10.71 -3.58 -2.08
CA TYR A 99 9.27 -3.37 -2.22
C TYR A 99 8.99 -1.92 -2.61
N LEU A 100 9.02 -1.64 -3.93
CA LEU A 100 8.73 -0.30 -4.45
C LEU A 100 7.33 0.20 -4.05
N ASN A 101 6.38 -0.69 -3.80
CA ASN A 101 5.01 -0.36 -3.36
C ASN A 101 4.97 0.41 -2.03
N ASP A 102 5.90 0.15 -1.10
CA ASP A 102 5.96 0.91 0.16
C ASP A 102 6.38 2.38 -0.07
N HIS A 103 7.15 2.65 -1.15
CA HIS A 103 7.57 4.00 -1.50
C HIS A 103 6.42 4.89 -1.96
N PHE A 104 5.43 4.32 -2.65
CA PHE A 104 4.26 5.06 -3.15
C PHE A 104 3.35 5.49 -2.01
N GLN A 105 3.07 4.59 -1.07
CA GLN A 105 2.30 4.91 0.13
C GLN A 105 3.00 6.02 0.94
N LEU A 106 4.32 5.89 1.17
CA LEU A 106 5.11 6.89 1.87
C LEU A 106 5.18 8.23 1.12
N CYS A 107 5.30 8.20 -0.20
CA CYS A 107 5.30 9.42 -1.02
C CYS A 107 3.96 10.14 -0.97
N ALA A 108 2.84 9.41 -1.06
CA ALA A 108 1.50 9.98 -0.94
C ALA A 108 1.27 10.59 0.46
N ALA A 109 1.74 9.93 1.51
CA ALA A 109 1.76 10.50 2.86
C ALA A 109 2.56 11.82 2.93
N GLY A 110 3.74 11.86 2.30
CA GLY A 110 4.53 13.09 2.16
C GLY A 110 3.76 14.19 1.46
N LEU A 111 3.13 13.91 0.31
CA LEU A 111 2.30 14.87 -0.43
C LEU A 111 1.14 15.41 0.41
N CYS A 112 0.48 14.56 1.20
CA CYS A 112 -0.55 15.00 2.14
C CYS A 112 0.02 15.96 3.19
N LEU A 113 1.17 15.64 3.78
CA LEU A 113 1.82 16.54 4.76
C LEU A 113 2.19 17.89 4.15
N GLU A 114 2.72 17.90 2.93
CA GLU A 114 3.06 19.16 2.23
C GLU A 114 1.82 20.03 2.03
N GLU A 115 0.71 19.44 1.60
CA GLU A 115 -0.55 20.17 1.39
C GLU A 115 -1.10 20.76 2.69
N ARG A 116 -0.97 20.06 3.82
CA ARG A 116 -1.49 20.52 5.12
C ARG A 116 -0.58 21.49 5.85
N THR A 117 0.72 21.40 5.65
CA THR A 117 1.70 22.18 6.41
C THR A 117 2.32 23.31 5.60
N GLY A 118 2.22 23.26 4.26
CA GLY A 118 2.93 24.15 3.35
C GLY A 118 4.45 23.94 3.33
N GLN A 119 4.97 22.95 4.06
CA GLN A 119 6.39 22.62 4.09
C GLN A 119 6.72 21.56 3.06
N GLN A 120 7.86 21.69 2.38
CA GLN A 120 8.32 20.68 1.43
C GLN A 120 8.94 19.47 2.16
N ILE A 121 8.55 18.26 1.78
CA ILE A 121 9.07 17.00 2.30
C ILE A 121 10.10 16.43 1.32
N ALA A 122 11.37 16.52 1.66
CA ALA A 122 12.45 16.05 0.79
C ALA A 122 12.54 14.52 0.72
N TYR A 123 12.25 13.84 1.83
CA TYR A 123 12.32 12.39 1.94
C TYR A 123 11.41 11.89 3.07
N GLY A 124 11.06 10.62 3.01
CA GLY A 124 10.51 9.86 4.14
C GLY A 124 11.43 8.71 4.52
N GLU A 125 11.07 8.00 5.59
CA GLU A 125 11.82 6.82 6.02
C GLU A 125 10.90 5.60 6.22
N ILE A 126 11.40 4.42 5.88
CA ILE A 126 10.75 3.14 6.19
C ILE A 126 11.58 2.46 7.27
N PHE A 127 10.97 2.19 8.43
CA PHE A 127 11.62 1.51 9.54
C PHE A 127 11.21 0.04 9.60
N TYR A 128 12.18 -0.86 9.47
CA TYR A 128 11.99 -2.29 9.51
C TYR A 128 12.30 -2.84 10.92
N HIS A 129 11.27 -3.29 11.65
CA HIS A 129 11.43 -3.80 13.02
C HIS A 129 12.30 -5.06 13.10
N ALA A 130 12.19 -5.99 12.14
CA ALA A 130 12.89 -7.28 12.19
C ALA A 130 14.42 -7.15 12.26
N ASN A 131 14.98 -6.08 11.70
CA ASN A 131 16.43 -5.83 11.70
C ASN A 131 16.79 -4.43 12.22
N ARG A 132 15.82 -3.68 12.74
CA ARG A 132 15.96 -2.29 13.23
C ARG A 132 16.66 -1.35 12.23
N ARG A 133 16.36 -1.49 10.94
CA ARG A 133 16.97 -0.65 9.89
C ARG A 133 16.00 0.39 9.37
N ARG A 134 16.53 1.56 9.02
CA ARG A 134 15.84 2.61 8.28
C ARG A 134 16.26 2.59 6.82
N GLU A 135 15.29 2.71 5.93
CA GLU A 135 15.49 2.99 4.51
C GLU A 135 15.03 4.43 4.26
N ARG A 136 15.93 5.28 3.77
CA ARG A 136 15.58 6.63 3.35
C ARG A 136 15.06 6.61 1.93
N VAL A 137 13.86 7.15 1.71
CA VAL A 137 13.19 7.25 0.41
C VAL A 137 13.11 8.71 0.01
N LEU A 138 13.90 9.11 -0.99
CA LEU A 138 13.83 10.47 -1.53
C LEU A 138 12.50 10.67 -2.28
N LEU A 139 11.76 11.72 -1.94
CA LEU A 139 10.53 12.08 -2.65
C LEU A 139 10.88 12.89 -3.89
N THR A 140 11.50 12.23 -4.87
CA THR A 140 11.92 12.85 -6.13
C THR A 140 10.72 13.24 -6.99
N ALA A 141 10.92 14.17 -7.93
CA ALA A 141 9.88 14.54 -8.89
C ALA A 141 9.31 13.31 -9.65
N GLN A 142 10.17 12.34 -10.00
CA GLN A 142 9.76 11.11 -10.66
C GLN A 142 8.88 10.24 -9.76
N LEU A 143 9.24 10.03 -8.49
CA LEU A 143 8.43 9.24 -7.56
C LEU A 143 7.09 9.91 -7.28
N ARG A 144 7.08 11.24 -7.14
CA ARG A 144 5.86 12.04 -6.95
C ARG A 144 4.92 11.88 -8.13
N GLN A 145 5.42 12.08 -9.35
CA GLN A 145 4.62 11.91 -10.56
C GLN A 145 4.05 10.49 -10.66
N ALA A 146 4.88 9.46 -10.49
CA ALA A 146 4.41 8.08 -10.51
C ALA A 146 3.35 7.80 -9.43
N THR A 147 3.50 8.39 -8.25
CA THR A 147 2.53 8.24 -7.15
C THR A 147 1.19 8.90 -7.47
N GLU A 148 1.20 10.12 -8.04
CA GLU A 148 -0.03 10.79 -8.47
C GLU A 148 -0.74 10.04 -9.61
N GLU A 149 0.02 9.51 -10.57
CA GLU A 149 -0.51 8.66 -11.65
C GLU A 149 -1.13 7.36 -11.10
N ALA A 150 -0.48 6.73 -10.12
CA ALA A 150 -0.99 5.55 -9.44
C ALA A 150 -2.30 5.83 -8.68
N ILE A 151 -2.38 6.96 -7.96
CA ILE A 151 -3.60 7.39 -7.27
C ILE A 151 -4.74 7.56 -8.27
N ALA A 152 -4.51 8.30 -9.36
CA ALA A 152 -5.54 8.55 -10.36
C ALA A 152 -6.03 7.24 -11.03
N ALA A 153 -5.10 6.32 -11.34
CA ALA A 153 -5.45 5.04 -11.92
C ALA A 153 -6.20 4.13 -10.94
N ALA A 154 -5.82 4.14 -9.66
CA ALA A 154 -6.51 3.39 -8.61
C ALA A 154 -7.94 3.90 -8.39
N GLN A 155 -8.14 5.23 -8.37
CA GLN A 155 -9.46 5.85 -8.29
C GLN A 155 -10.36 5.46 -9.47
N LEU A 156 -9.82 5.52 -10.70
CA LEU A 156 -10.57 5.10 -11.88
C LEU A 156 -10.99 3.63 -11.78
N ALA A 157 -10.08 2.76 -11.33
CA ALA A 157 -10.30 1.32 -11.25
C ALA A 157 -11.47 0.92 -10.32
N VAL A 158 -11.85 1.76 -9.34
CA VAL A 158 -12.99 1.50 -8.43
C VAL A 158 -14.30 1.30 -9.19
N THR A 159 -14.47 1.98 -10.33
CA THR A 159 -15.69 1.94 -11.14
C THR A 159 -15.60 1.04 -12.37
N GLN A 160 -14.45 0.38 -12.56
CA GLN A 160 -14.19 -0.48 -13.72
C GLN A 160 -14.44 -1.95 -13.39
N PRO A 161 -14.61 -2.83 -14.39
CA PRO A 161 -14.60 -4.27 -14.16
C PRO A 161 -13.29 -4.73 -13.52
N ILE A 162 -13.37 -5.79 -12.69
CA ILE A 162 -12.19 -6.35 -12.01
C ILE A 162 -11.02 -6.62 -13.00
N PRO A 163 -9.82 -6.05 -12.74
CA PRO A 163 -8.65 -6.23 -13.60
C PRO A 163 -8.29 -7.71 -13.79
N ALA A 164 -7.72 -8.05 -14.95
CA ALA A 164 -7.21 -9.41 -15.19
C ALA A 164 -6.03 -9.74 -14.25
N PRO A 165 -5.80 -11.02 -13.95
CA PRO A 165 -4.58 -11.42 -13.26
C PRO A 165 -3.33 -10.96 -14.02
N ILE A 166 -2.37 -10.35 -13.31
CA ILE A 166 -1.11 -9.93 -13.91
C ILE A 166 -0.30 -11.15 -14.41
N ASP A 167 0.49 -10.95 -15.46
CA ASP A 167 1.45 -11.94 -15.94
C ASP A 167 2.76 -11.87 -15.13
N HIS A 168 2.67 -12.20 -13.85
CA HIS A 168 3.82 -12.19 -12.95
C HIS A 168 3.73 -13.32 -11.92
N ARG A 169 4.03 -14.55 -12.35
CA ARG A 169 3.88 -15.77 -11.55
C ARG A 169 4.48 -15.69 -10.15
N LYS A 170 5.70 -15.16 -9.99
CA LYS A 170 6.36 -15.04 -8.66
C LYS A 170 5.58 -14.15 -7.68
N LYS A 171 5.06 -13.00 -8.13
CA LYS A 171 4.19 -12.13 -7.33
C LYS A 171 2.88 -12.84 -7.02
N CYS A 172 2.25 -13.47 -8.01
CA CYS A 172 0.99 -14.19 -7.82
C CYS A 172 1.13 -15.30 -6.75
N MET A 173 2.22 -16.07 -6.77
CA MET A 173 2.51 -17.12 -5.79
C MET A 173 2.76 -16.59 -4.38
N ALA A 174 3.31 -15.38 -4.25
CA ALA A 174 3.57 -14.73 -2.96
C ALA A 174 2.41 -13.87 -2.45
N CYS A 175 1.32 -13.74 -3.23
CA CYS A 175 0.16 -12.93 -2.88
C CYS A 175 -0.72 -13.65 -1.85
N SER A 176 -1.08 -12.98 -0.76
CA SER A 176 -2.03 -13.50 0.24
C SER A 176 -3.38 -13.88 -0.37
N LEU A 177 -3.85 -13.09 -1.33
CA LEU A 177 -5.12 -13.32 -1.99
C LEU A 177 -5.06 -14.36 -3.12
N ARG A 178 -3.97 -15.13 -3.29
CA ARG A 178 -3.90 -16.12 -4.37
C ARG A 178 -5.06 -17.11 -4.33
N GLY A 179 -5.44 -17.59 -3.14
CA GLY A 179 -6.54 -18.55 -2.97
C GLY A 179 -7.92 -18.00 -3.33
N ILE A 180 -8.10 -16.67 -3.29
CA ILE A 180 -9.34 -15.97 -3.68
C ILE A 180 -9.26 -15.57 -5.16
N CYS A 181 -8.11 -15.04 -5.57
CA CYS A 181 -7.87 -14.52 -6.92
C CYS A 181 -7.85 -15.62 -7.99
N LEU A 182 -7.32 -16.82 -7.64
CA LEU A 182 -7.16 -17.98 -8.51
C LEU A 182 -6.58 -17.60 -9.90
N PRO A 183 -5.37 -16.99 -9.93
CA PRO A 183 -4.86 -16.33 -11.12
C PRO A 183 -4.61 -17.29 -12.29
N GLU A 184 -4.31 -18.55 -12.02
CA GLU A 184 -4.12 -19.58 -13.05
C GLU A 184 -5.46 -19.96 -13.68
N GLU A 185 -6.45 -20.26 -12.85
CA GLU A 185 -7.80 -20.70 -13.23
C GLU A 185 -8.54 -19.59 -13.98
N VAL A 186 -8.46 -18.35 -13.46
CA VAL A 186 -9.07 -17.18 -14.11
C VAL A 186 -8.45 -16.93 -15.49
N ARG A 187 -7.13 -17.13 -15.66
CA ARG A 187 -6.50 -17.02 -17.00
C ARG A 187 -7.01 -18.10 -17.95
N VAL A 188 -7.15 -19.34 -17.49
CA VAL A 188 -7.72 -20.44 -18.32
C VAL A 188 -9.15 -20.10 -18.73
N LEU A 189 -9.99 -19.64 -17.80
CA LEU A 189 -11.39 -19.31 -18.09
C LEU A 189 -11.53 -18.10 -19.02
N ARG A 190 -10.66 -17.08 -18.89
CA ARG A 190 -10.67 -15.89 -19.76
C ARG A 190 -10.00 -16.11 -21.11
N GLY A 191 -9.01 -17.00 -21.18
CA GLY A 191 -8.34 -17.42 -22.42
C GLY A 191 -9.07 -18.54 -23.16
N GLY A 192 -10.07 -19.17 -22.53
CA GLY A 192 -10.84 -20.31 -23.05
C GLY A 192 -11.93 -19.98 -24.05
N GLY A 193 -11.76 -18.93 -24.84
CA GLY A 193 -12.45 -18.76 -26.11
C GLY A 193 -11.58 -19.34 -27.22
N SER A 194 -11.85 -20.60 -27.58
CA SER A 194 -11.24 -21.42 -28.64
C SER A 194 -10.01 -22.30 -28.29
N GLU A 195 -10.24 -23.60 -28.48
CA GLU A 195 -9.28 -24.72 -28.68
C GLU A 195 -8.57 -25.35 -27.47
N GLY A 196 -9.05 -26.54 -27.09
CA GLY A 196 -8.24 -27.56 -26.42
C GLY A 196 -8.88 -28.26 -25.22
N ARG A 197 -9.78 -29.21 -25.46
CA ARG A 197 -9.88 -30.37 -24.54
C ARG A 197 -8.56 -31.14 -24.62
N PRO A 198 -8.09 -31.69 -23.49
CA PRO A 198 -7.76 -33.09 -23.51
C PRO A 198 -8.53 -33.86 -22.43
N ALA A 199 -8.70 -35.13 -22.78
CA ALA A 199 -9.49 -36.16 -22.14
C ALA A 199 -8.93 -36.62 -20.78
N ASN A 200 -9.81 -37.33 -20.06
CA ASN A 200 -9.53 -38.30 -18.99
C ASN A 200 -9.25 -37.74 -17.58
N LEU A 201 -10.34 -37.46 -16.85
CA LEU A 201 -10.42 -37.76 -15.42
C LEU A 201 -11.14 -39.10 -15.29
N ILE A 202 -10.37 -40.18 -15.20
CA ILE A 202 -10.84 -41.46 -14.70
C ILE A 202 -10.84 -41.34 -13.18
N TRP A 203 -12.01 -41.54 -12.58
CA TRP A 203 -12.14 -41.76 -11.14
C TRP A 203 -11.93 -43.26 -10.89
N GLU A 204 -10.81 -43.62 -10.27
CA GLU A 204 -10.63 -44.84 -9.48
C GLU A 204 -9.90 -44.49 -8.17
#